data_AF-A0A2P2J3S5-F1
#
_entry.id   AF-A0A2P2J3S5-F1
#
_cell.length_a   1.000
_cell.length_b   1.000
_cell.length_c   1.000
_cell.angle_alpha   90.00
_cell.angle_beta   90.00
_cell.angle_gamma   90.00
#
_symmetry.space_group_name_H-M   'P 1'
#
loop_
_entity.id
_entity.type
_entity.pdbx_description
1 polymer ?
#
loop_
_entity_poly.entity_id
_entity_poly.type
_entity_poly.pdbx_seq_one_letter_code
_entity_poly.pdbx_strand_id
1 'polypeptide(L)'
;MKPYEYGFRVFLLTYCFVMVSGYRTREFIHIATNRFLLIALGAAVGLGVNICIYPIWAGEDLHNLVAKNFMSVAISLEGCVNGYLNCIEYERVPSKILTYEASDDPLYSGYRAAVQSTSQEDSLMGFAIWEPPHGPYKSFRYPWKNYVKLSGALRHCAFMVMALHGCVLSEIQAPAERRQVFRHELQRVGTEGAKVLHELGNKVKRMEKLGTAKILDEVHKAAGELQNKVDRKSYLFVNSERWEIGNREKELGKPQDLLNFDDDENKFLEHKSYSEAVLDLRSITMSTGLDGLPANKDIKSALPSGVSSSNKFKKQSSWPPRNSFTADAMPQIEESKTYESASALSLATFSSLLTEFVARLQNLADAFEELSEKANFKEPVELPAEVAESIGFWGRLCRILKASN
;
A
#
# COMPACT_ATOMS: atom_id res chain seq x y z
N MET A 1 -25.12 14.24 -12.27
CA MET A 1 -25.72 15.13 -11.23
C MET A 1 -25.35 14.55 -9.88
N LYS A 2 -24.87 15.39 -8.96
CA LYS A 2 -24.53 14.90 -7.61
C LYS A 2 -25.83 14.64 -6.83
N PRO A 3 -25.91 13.61 -5.98
CA PRO A 3 -27.17 13.17 -5.36
C PRO A 3 -27.88 14.25 -4.54
N TYR A 4 -27.15 15.22 -3.98
CA TYR A 4 -27.72 16.35 -3.23
C TYR A 4 -28.44 17.39 -4.12
N GLU A 5 -28.15 17.43 -5.42
CA GLU A 5 -28.74 18.43 -6.33
C GLU A 5 -30.24 18.19 -6.52
N TYR A 6 -30.68 16.92 -6.50
CA TYR A 6 -32.08 16.58 -6.64
C TYR A 6 -32.88 17.01 -5.41
N GLY A 7 -32.41 16.64 -4.21
CA GLY A 7 -33.06 17.03 -2.94
C GLY A 7 -33.16 18.55 -2.78
N PHE A 8 -32.08 19.27 -3.12
CA PHE A 8 -32.07 20.73 -3.07
C PHE A 8 -33.07 21.36 -4.06
N ARG A 9 -33.17 20.85 -5.30
CA ARG A 9 -34.14 21.34 -6.29
C ARG A 9 -35.58 21.11 -5.85
N VAL A 10 -35.88 19.92 -5.31
CA VAL A 10 -37.22 19.60 -4.78
C VAL A 10 -37.57 20.49 -3.59
N PHE A 11 -36.62 20.73 -2.68
CA PHE A 11 -36.79 21.66 -1.57
C PHE A 11 -37.08 23.09 -2.04
N LEU A 12 -36.29 23.61 -2.98
CA LEU A 12 -36.46 24.96 -3.53
C LEU A 12 -37.82 25.13 -4.23
N LEU A 13 -38.23 24.16 -5.05
CA LEU A 13 -39.54 24.16 -5.70
C LEU A 13 -40.68 24.15 -4.67
N THR A 14 -40.55 23.36 -3.61
CA THR A 14 -41.53 23.31 -2.52
C THR A 14 -41.59 24.63 -1.76
N TYR A 15 -40.45 25.26 -1.47
CA TYR A 15 -40.37 26.58 -0.86
C TYR A 15 -41.05 27.66 -1.72
N CYS A 16 -40.74 27.73 -3.01
CA CYS A 16 -41.38 28.65 -3.95
C CYS A 16 -42.89 28.42 -4.01
N PHE A 17 -43.35 27.16 -4.04
CA PHE A 17 -44.76 26.82 -4.01
C PHE A 17 -45.45 27.31 -2.73
N VAL A 18 -44.84 27.07 -1.55
CA VAL A 18 -45.39 27.50 -0.25
C VAL A 18 -45.45 29.03 -0.17
N MET A 19 -44.42 29.73 -0.66
CA MET A 19 -44.40 31.21 -0.69
C MET A 19 -45.50 31.79 -1.59
N VAL A 20 -45.65 31.27 -2.82
CA VAL A 20 -46.67 31.75 -3.78
C VAL A 20 -48.07 31.39 -3.30
N SER A 21 -48.27 30.17 -2.79
CA SER A 21 -49.57 29.73 -2.26
C SER A 21 -49.96 30.51 -1.01
N GLY A 22 -49.03 30.70 -0.07
CA GLY A 22 -49.27 31.45 1.17
C GLY A 22 -49.55 32.94 0.94
N TYR A 23 -48.94 33.55 -0.09
CA TYR A 23 -49.28 34.93 -0.50
C TYR A 23 -50.73 35.05 -0.98
N ARG A 24 -51.27 34.01 -1.63
CA ARG A 24 -52.64 34.00 -2.18
C ARG A 24 -53.71 33.69 -1.15
N THR A 25 -53.46 32.74 -0.24
CA THR A 25 -54.47 32.24 0.72
C THR A 25 -54.32 32.78 2.14
N ARG A 26 -53.26 33.54 2.45
CA ARG A 26 -52.93 34.10 3.79
C ARG A 26 -52.73 33.07 4.93
N GLU A 27 -52.89 31.79 4.66
CA GLU A 27 -52.67 30.69 5.62
C GLU A 27 -51.29 30.03 5.44
N PHE A 28 -50.23 30.84 5.59
CA PHE A 28 -48.85 30.40 5.36
C PHE A 28 -48.45 29.19 6.22
N ILE A 29 -48.73 29.25 7.52
CA ILE A 29 -48.31 28.24 8.50
C ILE A 29 -48.98 26.89 8.21
N HIS A 30 -50.29 26.89 7.98
CA HIS A 30 -51.03 25.65 7.77
C HIS A 30 -50.58 24.91 6.50
N ILE A 31 -50.34 25.64 5.40
CA ILE A 31 -49.85 25.06 4.14
C ILE A 31 -48.42 24.55 4.31
N ALA A 32 -47.55 25.28 5.00
CA ALA A 32 -46.18 24.87 5.27
C ALA A 32 -46.13 23.58 6.11
N THR A 33 -46.91 23.52 7.21
CA THR A 33 -46.97 22.34 8.09
C THR A 33 -47.51 21.11 7.36
N ASN A 34 -48.58 21.25 6.57
CA ASN A 34 -49.14 20.11 5.83
C ASN A 34 -48.15 19.55 4.79
N ARG A 35 -47.43 20.42 4.08
CA ARG A 35 -46.38 20.00 3.13
C ARG A 35 -45.21 19.32 3.84
N PHE A 36 -44.76 19.86 4.97
CA PHE A 36 -43.72 19.23 5.78
C PHE A 36 -44.15 17.84 6.27
N LEU A 37 -45.38 17.68 6.76
CA LEU A 37 -45.91 16.39 7.21
C LEU A 37 -46.00 15.37 6.07
N LEU A 38 -46.43 15.77 4.87
CA LEU A 38 -46.43 14.90 3.69
C LEU A 38 -45.02 14.45 3.29
N ILE A 39 -44.04 15.35 3.34
CA ILE A 39 -42.63 15.02 3.09
C ILE A 39 -42.10 14.07 4.17
N ALA A 40 -42.39 14.35 5.45
CA ALA A 40 -41.99 13.50 6.57
C ALA A 40 -42.63 12.12 6.49
N LEU A 41 -43.91 12.03 6.11
CA LEU A 41 -44.62 10.77 5.89
C LEU A 41 -44.02 10.00 4.71
N GLY A 42 -43.77 10.67 3.58
CA GLY A 42 -43.12 10.05 2.42
C GLY A 42 -41.71 9.54 2.76
N ALA A 43 -40.94 10.31 3.52
CA ALA A 43 -39.63 9.90 4.03
C ALA A 43 -39.74 8.72 5.01
N ALA A 44 -40.72 8.73 5.92
CA ALA A 44 -40.94 7.65 6.88
C ALA A 44 -41.38 6.34 6.19
N VAL A 45 -42.27 6.42 5.21
CA VAL A 45 -42.68 5.26 4.39
C VAL A 45 -41.50 4.74 3.57
N GLY A 46 -40.73 5.64 2.93
CA GLY A 46 -39.53 5.28 2.18
C GLY A 46 -38.48 4.60 3.07
N LEU A 47 -38.19 5.16 4.25
CA LEU A 47 -37.29 4.55 5.23
C LEU A 47 -37.83 3.20 5.72
N GLY A 48 -39.12 3.11 6.04
CA GLY A 48 -39.75 1.88 6.49
C GLY A 48 -39.65 0.76 5.45
N VAL A 49 -39.88 1.06 4.17
CA VAL A 49 -39.72 0.07 3.08
C VAL A 49 -38.25 -0.36 2.94
N ASN A 50 -37.31 0.58 2.96
CA ASN A 50 -35.88 0.30 2.83
C ASN A 50 -35.29 -0.41 4.06
N ILE A 51 -35.91 -0.33 5.25
CA ILE A 51 -35.44 -1.03 6.45
C ILE A 51 -36.13 -2.41 6.58
N CYS A 52 -37.41 -2.51 6.25
CA CYS A 52 -38.22 -3.69 6.56
C CYS A 52 -38.40 -4.68 5.39
N ILE A 53 -38.35 -4.24 4.13
CA ILE A 53 -38.65 -5.09 2.96
C ILE A 53 -37.38 -5.50 2.22
N TYR A 54 -36.48 -4.55 1.93
CA TYR A 54 -35.18 -4.80 1.30
C TYR A 54 -34.09 -3.98 2.00
N PRO A 55 -33.60 -4.44 3.17
CA PRO A 55 -32.55 -3.74 3.88
C PRO A 55 -31.25 -3.73 3.08
N ILE A 56 -30.70 -2.54 2.87
CA ILE A 56 -29.35 -2.33 2.35
C ILE A 56 -28.46 -2.01 3.56
N TRP A 57 -27.58 -2.93 3.92
CA TRP A 57 -26.69 -2.80 5.07
C TRP A 57 -25.29 -2.36 4.63
N ALA A 58 -24.87 -1.18 5.08
CA ALA A 58 -23.51 -0.67 4.86
C ALA A 58 -22.47 -1.51 5.61
N GLY A 59 -22.84 -2.14 6.73
CA GLY A 59 -21.98 -3.06 7.45
C GLY A 59 -21.61 -4.31 6.63
N GLU A 60 -22.56 -4.89 5.92
CA GLU A 60 -22.32 -6.03 5.03
C GLU A 60 -21.43 -5.64 3.83
N ASP A 61 -21.67 -4.46 3.25
CA ASP A 61 -20.81 -3.91 2.20
C ASP A 61 -19.38 -3.67 2.69
N LEU A 62 -19.20 -3.14 3.92
CA LEU A 62 -17.89 -2.95 4.53
C LEU A 62 -17.16 -4.29 4.72
N HIS A 63 -17.85 -5.28 5.27
CA HIS A 63 -17.30 -6.62 5.46
C HIS A 63 -16.84 -7.23 4.12
N ASN A 64 -17.71 -7.19 3.11
CA ASN A 64 -17.43 -7.73 1.78
C ASN A 64 -16.30 -6.97 1.09
N LEU A 65 -16.23 -5.65 1.25
CA LEU A 65 -15.16 -4.82 0.73
C LEU A 65 -13.81 -5.20 1.33
N VAL A 66 -13.74 -5.32 2.66
CA VAL A 66 -12.49 -5.72 3.35
C VAL A 66 -12.06 -7.11 2.88
N ALA A 67 -12.95 -8.11 2.89
CA ALA A 67 -12.63 -9.46 2.44
C ALA A 67 -12.17 -9.51 0.96
N LYS A 68 -12.82 -8.74 0.09
CA LYS A 68 -12.43 -8.63 -1.33
C LYS A 68 -11.04 -8.00 -1.48
N ASN A 69 -10.74 -6.95 -0.72
CA ASN A 69 -9.43 -6.29 -0.77
C ASN A 69 -8.29 -7.26 -0.42
N PHE A 70 -8.46 -8.15 0.57
CA PHE A 70 -7.46 -9.19 0.87
C PHE A 70 -7.16 -10.07 -0.35
N MET A 71 -8.21 -10.55 -1.02
CA MET A 71 -8.06 -11.39 -2.22
C MET A 71 -7.36 -10.63 -3.35
N SER A 72 -7.76 -9.38 -3.55
CA SER A 72 -7.18 -8.52 -4.59
C SER A 72 -5.70 -8.23 -4.33
N VAL A 73 -5.30 -7.96 -3.09
CA VAL A 73 -3.87 -7.74 -2.75
C VAL A 73 -3.05 -9.02 -2.89
N ALA A 74 -3.61 -10.19 -2.53
CA ALA A 74 -2.95 -11.48 -2.68
C ALA A 74 -2.63 -11.78 -4.16
N ILE A 75 -3.63 -11.64 -5.04
CA ILE A 75 -3.47 -11.84 -6.49
C ILE A 75 -2.43 -10.87 -7.06
N SER A 76 -2.49 -9.59 -6.66
CA SER A 76 -1.50 -8.60 -7.09
C SER A 76 -0.08 -8.94 -6.63
N LEU A 77 0.11 -9.44 -5.41
CA LEU A 77 1.43 -9.84 -4.91
C LEU A 77 2.03 -10.98 -5.73
N GLU A 78 1.29 -12.08 -5.92
CA GLU A 78 1.76 -13.21 -6.72
C GLU A 78 2.07 -12.78 -8.14
N GLY A 79 1.19 -11.98 -8.73
CA GLY A 79 1.37 -11.48 -10.08
C GLY A 79 2.56 -10.52 -10.22
N CYS A 80 2.85 -9.68 -9.23
CA CYS A 80 4.05 -8.83 -9.23
C CYS A 80 5.32 -9.67 -9.18
N VAL A 81 5.38 -10.68 -8.30
CA VAL A 81 6.55 -11.57 -8.17
C VAL A 81 6.74 -12.41 -9.44
N ASN A 82 5.66 -12.99 -9.96
CA ASN A 82 5.70 -13.77 -11.20
C ASN A 82 6.07 -12.90 -12.41
N GLY A 83 5.52 -11.69 -12.51
CA GLY A 83 5.85 -10.71 -13.56
C GLY A 83 7.32 -10.29 -13.51
N TYR A 84 7.85 -10.05 -12.31
CA TYR A 84 9.26 -9.71 -12.10
C TYR A 84 10.20 -10.84 -12.55
N LEU A 85 9.87 -12.09 -12.24
CA LEU A 85 10.70 -13.27 -12.55
C LEU A 85 10.60 -13.73 -14.00
N ASN A 86 9.41 -13.66 -14.60
CA ASN A 86 9.18 -14.06 -15.99
C ASN A 86 9.68 -13.01 -16.99
N CYS A 87 10.16 -11.86 -16.50
CA CYS A 87 10.66 -10.78 -17.35
C CYS A 87 9.67 -10.47 -18.46
N ILE A 88 8.37 -10.34 -18.13
CA ILE A 88 7.41 -9.78 -19.06
C ILE A 88 7.96 -8.39 -19.35
N GLU A 89 8.57 -8.24 -20.52
CA GLU A 89 9.08 -6.98 -21.00
C GLU A 89 7.83 -6.16 -21.31
N TYR A 90 7.25 -5.54 -20.28
CA TYR A 90 6.44 -4.35 -20.50
C TYR A 90 7.33 -3.47 -21.36
N GLU A 91 6.86 -3.15 -22.58
CA GLU A 91 7.54 -2.29 -23.52
C GLU A 91 8.06 -1.08 -22.72
N ARG A 92 9.40 -0.98 -22.54
CA ARG A 92 10.04 -0.06 -21.58
C ARG A 92 9.38 1.30 -21.67
N VAL A 93 8.44 1.59 -20.77
CA VAL A 93 7.63 2.80 -20.89
C VAL A 93 8.58 3.95 -20.55
N PRO A 94 8.91 4.83 -21.50
CA PRO A 94 9.78 5.93 -21.22
C PRO A 94 9.09 6.80 -20.17
N SER A 95 9.82 7.23 -19.16
CA SER A 95 9.46 8.14 -18.06
C SER A 95 8.77 9.45 -18.51
N LYS A 96 8.79 9.74 -19.82
CA LYS A 96 8.02 10.80 -20.47
C LYS A 96 6.52 10.49 -20.63
N ILE A 97 6.09 9.25 -20.42
CA ILE A 97 4.70 8.79 -20.51
C ILE A 97 4.29 8.25 -19.13
N LEU A 98 4.28 9.11 -18.11
CA LEU A 98 3.53 8.88 -16.86
C LEU A 98 2.01 9.05 -17.08
N THR A 99 1.53 8.75 -18.28
CA THR A 99 0.13 8.55 -18.63
C THR A 99 -0.09 7.11 -19.07
N TYR A 100 0.65 6.16 -18.49
CA TYR A 100 0.25 4.76 -18.60
C TYR A 100 -1.09 4.61 -17.91
N GLU A 101 -2.13 4.44 -18.72
CA GLU A 101 -3.44 3.98 -18.32
C GLU A 101 -3.31 2.49 -17.93
N ALA A 102 -2.63 2.22 -16.82
CA ALA A 102 -2.59 0.92 -16.14
C ALA A 102 -3.97 0.46 -15.66
N SER A 103 -5.05 1.11 -16.13
CA SER A 103 -6.40 0.89 -15.63
C SER A 103 -6.89 -0.54 -15.91
N ASP A 104 -6.37 -1.16 -16.97
CA ASP A 104 -6.73 -2.52 -17.37
C ASP A 104 -5.76 -3.61 -16.88
N ASP A 105 -4.65 -3.27 -16.22
CA ASP A 105 -3.76 -4.30 -15.65
C ASP A 105 -4.44 -4.94 -14.42
N PRO A 106 -4.72 -6.27 -14.44
CA PRO A 106 -5.28 -6.97 -13.30
C PRO A 106 -4.44 -6.79 -12.02
N LEU A 107 -3.12 -6.62 -12.13
CA LEU A 107 -2.22 -6.41 -11.00
C LEU A 107 -2.43 -5.04 -10.37
N TYR A 108 -2.53 -4.00 -11.20
CA TYR A 108 -2.73 -2.63 -10.76
C TYR A 108 -4.09 -2.45 -10.09
N SER A 109 -5.16 -2.99 -10.71
CA SER A 109 -6.51 -2.88 -10.17
C SER A 109 -6.66 -3.55 -8.80
N GLY A 110 -5.96 -4.66 -8.56
CA GLY A 110 -6.06 -5.44 -7.33
C GLY A 110 -5.61 -4.67 -6.08
N TYR A 111 -4.38 -4.18 -6.03
CA TYR A 111 -3.89 -3.42 -4.87
C TYR A 111 -4.43 -1.98 -4.83
N ARG A 112 -4.77 -1.37 -5.99
CA ARG A 112 -5.31 0.00 -6.05
C ARG A 112 -6.63 0.12 -5.30
N ALA A 113 -7.51 -0.87 -5.43
CA ALA A 113 -8.78 -0.90 -4.71
C ALA A 113 -8.58 -0.79 -3.19
N ALA A 114 -7.63 -1.56 -2.63
CA ALA A 114 -7.30 -1.53 -1.20
C ALA A 114 -6.62 -0.21 -0.75
N VAL A 115 -5.85 0.41 -1.65
CA VAL A 115 -5.19 1.70 -1.34
C VAL A 115 -6.17 2.87 -1.37
N GLN A 116 -7.12 2.87 -2.31
CA GLN A 116 -8.07 3.96 -2.50
C GLN A 116 -9.37 3.80 -1.70
N SER A 117 -9.57 2.68 -1.00
CA SER A 117 -10.81 2.38 -0.27
C SER A 117 -11.05 3.21 0.99
N THR A 118 -10.09 4.00 1.48
CA THR A 118 -10.19 4.71 2.77
C THR A 118 -11.47 5.54 2.92
N SER A 119 -11.80 6.39 1.94
CA SER A 119 -13.00 7.23 2.02
C SER A 119 -14.29 6.43 1.95
N GLN A 120 -14.29 5.34 1.18
CA GLN A 120 -15.42 4.43 1.09
C GLN A 120 -15.61 3.67 2.41
N GLU A 121 -14.54 3.15 3.01
CA GLU A 121 -14.55 2.46 4.30
C GLU A 121 -15.05 3.36 5.42
N ASP A 122 -14.55 4.60 5.51
CA ASP A 122 -14.99 5.56 6.52
C ASP A 122 -16.47 5.90 6.37
N SER A 123 -16.94 6.06 5.12
CA SER A 123 -18.35 6.31 4.85
C SER A 123 -19.23 5.13 5.27
N LEU A 124 -18.87 3.90 4.90
CA LEU A 124 -19.60 2.69 5.24
C LEU A 124 -19.61 2.43 6.74
N MET A 125 -18.47 2.62 7.41
CA MET A 125 -18.34 2.49 8.86
C MET A 125 -19.20 3.53 9.60
N GLY A 126 -19.26 4.76 9.09
CA GLY A 126 -20.13 5.81 9.63
C GLY A 126 -21.62 5.43 9.61
N PHE A 127 -22.07 4.77 8.55
CA PHE A 127 -23.44 4.25 8.46
C PHE A 127 -23.66 2.98 9.29
N ALA A 128 -22.70 2.05 9.25
CA ALA A 128 -22.79 0.75 9.91
C ALA A 128 -22.91 0.83 11.44
N ILE A 129 -22.35 1.87 12.08
CA ILE A 129 -22.46 2.09 13.52
C ILE A 129 -23.92 2.27 13.98
N TRP A 130 -24.80 2.75 13.11
CA TRP A 130 -26.22 2.99 13.42
C TRP A 130 -27.12 1.78 13.12
N GLU A 131 -26.57 0.72 12.58
CA GLU A 131 -27.36 -0.45 12.17
C GLU A 131 -27.82 -1.26 13.39
N PRO A 132 -29.10 -1.66 13.44
CA PRO A 132 -29.54 -2.65 14.41
C PRO A 132 -28.87 -4.00 14.15
N PRO A 133 -28.81 -4.90 15.15
CA PRO A 133 -28.31 -6.26 14.95
C PRO A 133 -29.08 -6.99 13.85
N HIS A 134 -28.38 -7.56 12.89
CA HIS A 134 -28.98 -8.22 11.73
C HIS A 134 -28.10 -9.38 11.25
N GLY A 135 -28.73 -10.39 10.63
CA GLY A 135 -28.03 -11.51 10.01
C GLY A 135 -26.95 -12.16 10.89
N PRO A 136 -25.69 -12.23 10.44
CA PRO A 136 -24.57 -12.74 11.23
C PRO A 136 -24.04 -11.73 12.28
N TYR A 137 -24.38 -10.45 12.16
CA TYR A 137 -23.96 -9.35 13.02
C TYR A 137 -24.90 -9.18 14.23
N LYS A 138 -24.86 -10.13 15.17
CA LYS A 138 -25.89 -10.28 16.23
C LYS A 138 -25.75 -9.39 17.46
N SER A 139 -24.72 -8.55 17.56
CA SER A 139 -24.47 -7.71 18.74
C SER A 139 -24.85 -6.24 18.52
N PHE A 140 -25.51 -5.62 19.50
CA PHE A 140 -25.62 -4.16 19.55
C PHE A 140 -24.22 -3.54 19.66
N ARG A 141 -23.93 -2.53 18.81
CA ARG A 141 -22.59 -1.92 18.67
C ARG A 141 -21.52 -2.92 18.19
N TYR A 142 -21.80 -3.61 17.09
CA TYR A 142 -20.82 -4.46 16.40
C TYR A 142 -19.52 -3.67 16.08
N PRO A 143 -18.32 -4.30 16.14
CA PRO A 143 -17.04 -3.60 16.10
C PRO A 143 -16.60 -3.18 14.68
N TRP A 144 -17.40 -2.36 14.00
CA TRP A 144 -17.09 -1.86 12.64
C TRP A 144 -15.78 -1.07 12.56
N LYS A 145 -15.38 -0.40 13.65
CA LYS A 145 -14.07 0.30 13.72
C LYS A 145 -12.88 -0.65 13.56
N ASN A 146 -13.02 -1.89 14.02
CA ASN A 146 -11.97 -2.90 13.88
C ASN A 146 -11.84 -3.40 12.43
N TYR A 147 -12.91 -3.38 11.64
CA TYR A 147 -12.82 -3.64 10.19
C TYR A 147 -11.99 -2.57 9.48
N VAL A 148 -12.21 -1.29 9.81
CA VAL A 148 -11.39 -0.18 9.25
C VAL A 148 -9.95 -0.27 9.73
N LYS A 149 -9.70 -0.64 10.99
CA LYS A 149 -8.35 -0.88 11.51
C LYS A 149 -7.65 -2.02 10.74
N LEU A 150 -8.35 -3.13 10.51
CA LEU A 150 -7.85 -4.26 9.74
C LEU A 150 -7.53 -3.85 8.30
N SER A 151 -8.43 -3.11 7.64
CA SER A 151 -8.18 -2.59 6.30
C SER A 151 -7.01 -1.61 6.27
N GLY A 152 -6.82 -0.81 7.32
CA GLY A 152 -5.65 0.03 7.53
C GLY A 152 -4.33 -0.76 7.53
N ALA A 153 -4.27 -1.86 8.28
CA ALA A 153 -3.10 -2.73 8.27
C ALA A 153 -2.88 -3.39 6.89
N LEU A 154 -3.95 -3.81 6.21
CA LEU A 154 -3.88 -4.37 4.86
C LEU A 154 -3.34 -3.36 3.85
N ARG A 155 -3.74 -2.09 3.98
CA ARG A 155 -3.27 -1.00 3.13
C ARG A 155 -1.76 -0.78 3.22
N HIS A 156 -1.20 -0.91 4.42
CA HIS A 156 0.25 -0.84 4.59
C HIS A 156 0.99 -2.00 3.91
N CYS A 157 0.35 -3.16 3.78
CA CYS A 157 0.84 -4.27 2.96
C CYS A 157 0.68 -3.95 1.46
N ALA A 158 -0.47 -3.38 1.06
CA ALA A 158 -0.75 -2.98 -0.32
C ALA A 158 0.22 -1.91 -0.85
N PHE A 159 0.71 -0.99 -0.01
CA PHE A 159 1.76 -0.04 -0.41
C PHE A 159 3.06 -0.73 -0.81
N MET A 160 3.39 -1.87 -0.19
CA MET A 160 4.56 -2.65 -0.58
C MET A 160 4.35 -3.34 -1.91
N VAL A 161 3.16 -3.90 -2.15
CA VAL A 161 2.79 -4.47 -3.45
C VAL A 161 2.83 -3.40 -4.54
N MET A 162 2.35 -2.19 -4.27
CA MET A 162 2.46 -1.05 -5.18
C MET A 162 3.92 -0.70 -5.50
N ALA A 163 4.80 -0.71 -4.49
CA ALA A 163 6.23 -0.48 -4.69
C ALA A 163 6.90 -1.61 -5.50
N LEU A 164 6.55 -2.88 -5.23
CA LEU A 164 7.00 -4.04 -6.01
C LEU A 164 6.54 -3.94 -7.47
N HIS A 165 5.30 -3.53 -7.71
CA HIS A 165 4.78 -3.27 -9.05
C HIS A 165 5.56 -2.14 -9.74
N GLY A 166 5.92 -1.08 -9.00
CA GLY A 166 6.82 -0.03 -9.48
C GLY A 166 8.20 -0.56 -9.91
N CYS A 167 8.75 -1.56 -9.22
CA CYS A 167 9.99 -2.24 -9.62
C CYS A 167 9.81 -3.12 -10.89
N VAL A 168 8.61 -3.66 -11.13
CA VAL A 168 8.30 -4.41 -12.36
C VAL A 168 8.25 -3.46 -13.56
N LEU A 169 7.67 -2.27 -13.40
CA LEU A 169 7.54 -1.26 -14.43
C LEU A 169 8.77 -0.34 -14.59
N SER A 170 9.81 -0.53 -13.78
CA SER A 170 10.99 0.35 -13.79
C SER A 170 11.82 0.19 -15.06
N GLU A 171 12.31 1.31 -15.60
CA GLU A 171 13.27 1.32 -16.72
C GLU A 171 14.59 0.64 -16.34
N ILE A 172 15.03 0.79 -15.09
CA ILE A 172 16.29 0.24 -14.56
C ILE A 172 15.97 -1.03 -13.77
N GLN A 173 15.92 -2.14 -14.49
CA GLN A 173 15.64 -3.45 -13.91
C GLN A 173 16.88 -4.35 -13.91
N ALA A 174 17.00 -5.22 -12.91
CA ALA A 174 18.07 -6.21 -12.84
C ALA A 174 18.08 -7.11 -14.08
N PRO A 175 19.25 -7.52 -14.60
CA PRO A 175 19.34 -8.51 -15.68
C PRO A 175 18.59 -9.81 -15.31
N ALA A 176 17.98 -10.46 -16.31
CA ALA A 176 17.20 -11.68 -16.10
C ALA A 176 18.02 -12.77 -15.39
N GLU A 177 19.30 -12.92 -15.75
CA GLU A 177 20.23 -13.87 -15.16
C GLU A 177 20.34 -13.70 -13.64
N ARG A 178 20.48 -12.45 -13.16
CA ARG A 178 20.56 -12.15 -11.72
C ARG A 178 19.24 -12.43 -11.02
N ARG A 179 18.10 -12.14 -11.65
CA ARG A 179 16.77 -12.48 -11.10
C ARG A 179 16.60 -13.99 -10.96
N GLN A 180 17.05 -14.77 -11.95
CA GLN A 180 16.89 -16.23 -11.92
C GLN A 180 17.68 -16.88 -10.78
N VAL A 181 18.79 -16.28 -10.35
CA VAL A 181 19.52 -16.76 -9.15
C VAL A 181 18.61 -16.79 -7.93
N PHE A 182 17.71 -15.82 -7.77
CA PHE A 182 16.81 -15.70 -6.61
C PHE A 182 15.37 -16.17 -6.90
N ARG A 183 15.14 -16.81 -8.06
CA ARG A 183 13.78 -17.18 -8.52
C ARG A 183 12.99 -17.94 -7.48
N HIS A 184 13.58 -19.01 -6.96
CA HIS A 184 12.92 -19.92 -6.04
C HIS A 184 12.51 -19.21 -4.74
N GLU A 185 13.40 -18.39 -4.17
CA GLU A 185 13.19 -17.71 -2.90
C GLU A 185 12.21 -16.55 -3.04
N LEU A 186 12.34 -15.73 -4.08
CA LEU A 186 11.38 -14.66 -4.37
C LEU A 186 9.98 -15.22 -4.62
N GLN A 187 9.88 -16.27 -5.43
CA GLN A 187 8.61 -16.93 -5.72
C GLN A 187 7.99 -17.51 -4.45
N ARG A 188 8.78 -18.24 -3.63
CA ARG A 188 8.29 -18.84 -2.38
C ARG A 188 7.77 -17.78 -1.40
N VAL A 189 8.47 -16.67 -1.23
CA VAL A 189 7.98 -15.59 -0.34
C VAL A 189 6.70 -14.97 -0.90
N GLY A 190 6.61 -14.76 -2.21
CA GLY A 190 5.39 -14.29 -2.87
C GLY A 190 4.19 -15.21 -2.66
N THR A 191 4.37 -16.52 -2.88
CA THR A 191 3.30 -17.52 -2.75
C THR A 191 2.87 -17.74 -1.30
N GLU A 192 3.81 -17.85 -0.36
CA GLU A 192 3.46 -18.00 1.07
C GLU A 192 2.82 -16.71 1.60
N GLY A 193 3.32 -15.53 1.21
CA GLY A 193 2.72 -14.25 1.57
C GLY A 193 1.29 -14.08 1.04
N ALA A 194 1.04 -14.49 -0.21
CA ALA A 194 -0.30 -14.47 -0.80
C ALA A 194 -1.24 -15.48 -0.15
N LYS A 195 -0.73 -16.66 0.20
CA LYS A 195 -1.47 -17.68 0.96
C LYS A 195 -1.95 -17.15 2.31
N VAL A 196 -1.10 -16.43 3.05
CA VAL A 196 -1.49 -15.76 4.30
C VAL A 196 -2.63 -14.77 4.05
N LEU A 197 -2.52 -13.91 3.04
CA LEU A 197 -3.57 -12.95 2.70
C LEU A 197 -4.88 -13.64 2.28
N HIS A 198 -4.80 -14.72 1.50
CA HIS A 198 -5.97 -15.52 1.11
C HIS A 198 -6.64 -16.17 2.31
N GLU A 199 -5.87 -16.73 3.23
CA GLU A 199 -6.39 -17.38 4.42
C GLU A 199 -7.06 -16.37 5.34
N LEU A 200 -6.39 -15.24 5.64
CA LEU A 200 -6.97 -14.14 6.41
C LEU A 200 -8.25 -13.61 5.74
N GLY A 201 -8.22 -13.34 4.43
CA GLY A 201 -9.39 -12.86 3.68
C GLY A 201 -10.57 -13.84 3.72
N ASN A 202 -10.30 -15.14 3.58
CA ASN A 202 -11.33 -16.18 3.69
C ASN A 202 -11.90 -16.28 5.11
N LYS A 203 -11.06 -16.12 6.13
CA LYS A 203 -11.47 -16.14 7.54
C LYS A 203 -12.29 -14.91 7.91
N VAL A 204 -11.93 -13.72 7.40
CA VAL A 204 -12.78 -12.51 7.48
C VAL A 204 -14.13 -12.81 6.84
N LYS A 205 -14.15 -13.28 5.59
CA LYS A 205 -15.38 -13.56 4.83
C LYS A 205 -16.32 -14.55 5.54
N ARG A 206 -15.76 -15.54 6.23
CA ARG A 206 -16.50 -16.56 6.98
C ARG A 206 -16.80 -16.18 8.43
N MET A 207 -16.22 -15.10 8.93
CA MET A 207 -16.23 -14.71 10.35
C MET A 207 -15.76 -15.83 11.27
N GLU A 208 -14.59 -16.37 10.97
CA GLU A 208 -13.95 -17.43 11.75
C GLU A 208 -12.62 -16.98 12.31
N LYS A 209 -12.26 -17.47 13.50
CA LYS A 209 -10.95 -17.24 14.11
C LYS A 209 -9.84 -17.97 13.34
N LEU A 210 -8.61 -17.50 13.56
CA LEU A 210 -7.40 -18.04 12.94
C LEU A 210 -7.13 -19.51 13.36
N GLY A 211 -7.53 -19.88 14.58
CA GLY A 211 -7.20 -21.16 15.19
C GLY A 211 -5.76 -21.17 15.74
N THR A 212 -5.26 -22.34 16.17
CA THR A 212 -3.89 -22.49 16.71
C THR A 212 -2.82 -22.53 15.61
N ALA A 213 -3.20 -22.50 14.34
CA ALA A 213 -2.27 -22.55 13.22
C ALA A 213 -1.45 -21.25 13.14
N LYS A 214 -0.13 -21.37 13.23
CA LYS A 214 0.79 -20.26 13.03
C LYS A 214 0.99 -19.99 11.53
N ILE A 215 0.00 -19.33 10.93
CA ILE A 215 -0.02 -19.01 9.49
C ILE A 215 1.24 -18.24 9.06
N LEU A 216 1.83 -17.45 9.97
CA LEU A 216 3.01 -16.63 9.66
C LEU A 216 4.34 -17.39 9.68
N ASP A 217 4.42 -18.60 10.24
CA ASP A 217 5.69 -19.31 10.40
C ASP A 217 6.34 -19.66 9.05
N GLU A 218 5.53 -20.14 8.09
CA GLU A 218 6.04 -20.52 6.76
C GLU A 218 6.51 -19.31 5.94
N VAL A 219 5.80 -18.18 6.02
CA VAL A 219 6.20 -16.95 5.31
C VAL A 219 7.44 -16.32 5.95
N HIS A 220 7.56 -16.33 7.28
CA HIS A 220 8.77 -15.88 7.98
C HIS A 220 9.98 -16.76 7.63
N LYS A 221 9.79 -18.09 7.57
CA LYS A 221 10.83 -19.03 7.14
C LYS A 221 11.26 -18.76 5.70
N ALA A 222 10.32 -18.58 4.78
CA ALA A 222 10.62 -18.24 3.39
C ALA A 222 11.39 -16.91 3.29
N ALA A 223 11.01 -15.89 4.05
CA ALA A 223 11.70 -14.60 4.08
C ALA A 223 13.13 -14.73 4.65
N GLY A 224 13.31 -15.54 5.69
CA GLY A 224 14.64 -15.84 6.23
C GLY A 224 15.54 -16.57 5.23
N GLU A 225 15.00 -17.50 4.44
CA GLU A 225 15.76 -18.15 3.37
C GLU A 225 16.15 -17.18 2.25
N LEU A 226 15.25 -16.25 1.88
CA LEU A 226 15.55 -15.18 0.93
C LEU A 226 16.70 -14.29 1.44
N GLN A 227 16.64 -13.82 2.69
CA GLN A 227 17.69 -13.02 3.31
C GLN A 227 19.03 -13.76 3.34
N ASN A 228 19.03 -15.02 3.81
CA ASN A 228 20.23 -15.86 3.81
C ASN A 228 20.84 -16.01 2.41
N LYS A 229 20.02 -16.11 1.37
CA LYS A 229 20.51 -16.20 -0.01
C LYS A 229 21.08 -14.87 -0.48
N VAL A 230 20.45 -13.74 -0.14
CA VAL A 230 20.96 -12.40 -0.42
C VAL A 230 22.34 -12.22 0.22
N ASP A 231 22.52 -12.64 1.47
CA ASP A 231 23.81 -12.55 2.16
C ASP A 231 24.89 -13.42 1.50
N ARG A 232 24.56 -14.68 1.19
CA ARG A 232 25.47 -15.62 0.49
C ARG A 232 25.85 -15.15 -0.91
N LYS A 233 24.96 -14.42 -1.57
CA LYS A 233 25.12 -13.93 -2.94
C LYS A 233 25.33 -12.41 -2.97
N SER A 234 25.80 -11.82 -1.86
CA SER A 234 26.06 -10.39 -1.71
C SER A 234 26.99 -9.83 -2.80
N TYR A 235 27.93 -10.65 -3.28
CA TYR A 235 28.82 -10.33 -4.40
C TYR A 235 28.10 -10.01 -5.73
N LEU A 236 26.85 -10.45 -5.91
CA LEU A 236 26.05 -10.09 -7.10
C LEU A 236 25.49 -8.66 -7.04
N PHE A 237 25.45 -8.07 -5.84
CA PHE A 237 24.94 -6.72 -5.61
C PHE A 237 26.04 -5.65 -5.61
N VAL A 238 27.29 -6.06 -5.40
CA VAL A 238 28.42 -5.14 -5.23
C VAL A 238 29.44 -5.38 -6.33
N ASN A 239 29.79 -4.33 -7.08
CA ASN A 239 30.88 -4.41 -8.04
C ASN A 239 32.23 -4.30 -7.29
N SER A 240 32.93 -5.43 -7.14
CA SER A 240 34.24 -5.49 -6.47
C SER A 240 35.31 -4.62 -7.14
N GLU A 241 35.20 -4.36 -8.44
CA GLU A 241 36.15 -3.54 -9.20
C GLU A 241 36.06 -2.04 -8.86
N ARG A 242 35.03 -1.62 -8.12
CA ARG A 242 34.84 -0.22 -7.69
C ARG A 242 35.12 0.00 -6.20
N TRP A 243 35.65 -1.00 -5.50
CA TRP A 243 36.00 -0.84 -4.09
C TRP A 243 37.20 0.11 -3.99
N GLU A 244 36.98 1.27 -3.36
CA GLU A 244 38.02 2.26 -3.08
C GLU A 244 39.21 1.68 -2.29
N ILE A 245 38.98 0.59 -1.55
CA ILE A 245 40.00 -0.12 -0.76
C ILE A 245 40.89 -1.04 -1.63
N GLY A 246 40.37 -1.60 -2.72
CA GLY A 246 41.07 -2.57 -3.57
C GLY A 246 41.81 -1.97 -4.77
N ASN A 247 41.45 -0.76 -5.19
CA ASN A 247 41.98 -0.09 -6.38
C ASN A 247 43.24 0.75 -6.15
N ARG A 248 44.02 0.49 -5.10
CA ARG A 248 45.40 1.00 -5.08
C ARG A 248 46.21 0.18 -6.06
N GLU A 249 46.40 0.71 -7.26
CA GLU A 249 47.37 0.20 -8.23
C GLU A 249 48.68 -0.09 -7.50
N LYS A 250 49.12 -1.36 -7.56
CA LYS A 250 50.53 -1.67 -7.41
C LYS A 250 51.20 -1.01 -8.61
N GLU A 251 51.68 0.23 -8.45
CA GLU A 251 52.70 0.78 -9.34
C GLU A 251 53.87 -0.21 -9.34
N LEU A 252 53.91 -1.03 -10.37
CA LEU A 252 54.95 -2.00 -10.62
C LEU A 252 56.23 -1.21 -10.91
N GLY A 253 57.12 -1.19 -9.92
CA GLY A 253 58.40 -0.48 -10.00
C GLY A 253 59.22 -0.85 -11.24
N LYS A 254 59.85 0.16 -11.84
CA LYS A 254 60.92 -0.04 -12.81
C LYS A 254 62.12 -0.71 -12.10
N PRO A 255 62.77 -1.73 -12.68
CA PRO A 255 63.90 -2.40 -12.05
C PRO A 255 65.24 -1.77 -12.48
N GLN A 256 65.98 -1.23 -11.52
CA GLN A 256 67.44 -0.90 -11.47
C GLN A 256 67.58 0.20 -10.40
N ASP A 257 68.31 0.09 -9.30
CA ASP A 257 69.64 -0.50 -9.08
C ASP A 257 69.79 -1.10 -7.67
N LEU A 258 70.74 -2.03 -7.57
CA LEU A 258 71.20 -2.72 -6.36
C LEU A 258 71.96 -1.80 -5.37
N LEU A 259 71.96 -2.24 -4.11
CA LEU A 259 72.87 -1.94 -2.99
C LEU A 259 72.49 -0.79 -2.04
N ASN A 260 71.88 -1.15 -0.90
CA ASN A 260 72.60 -1.23 0.39
C ASN A 260 71.67 -1.76 1.49
N PHE A 261 72.14 -2.77 2.21
CA PHE A 261 71.67 -3.11 3.55
C PHE A 261 72.24 -2.06 4.50
N ASP A 262 71.41 -1.53 5.41
CA ASP A 262 71.73 -1.48 6.84
C ASP A 262 70.51 -1.03 7.67
N ASP A 263 70.47 -1.59 8.88
CA ASP A 263 69.44 -1.54 9.91
C ASP A 263 68.93 -0.13 10.28
N ASP A 264 67.61 -0.01 10.50
CA ASP A 264 67.13 0.65 11.72
C ASP A 264 65.71 0.17 12.09
N GLU A 265 65.57 -0.25 13.35
CA GLU A 265 64.33 -0.75 13.95
C GLU A 265 63.30 0.38 14.17
N ASN A 266 62.04 -0.04 14.35
CA ASN A 266 60.87 0.75 14.77
C ASN A 266 60.23 1.67 13.74
N LYS A 267 59.29 1.10 12.96
CA LYS A 267 58.11 1.84 12.53
C LYS A 267 56.87 0.97 12.66
N PHE A 268 56.06 1.25 13.68
CA PHE A 268 54.68 0.81 13.76
C PHE A 268 54.01 1.03 12.39
N LEU A 269 53.50 -0.05 11.80
CA LEU A 269 52.67 0.00 10.60
C LEU A 269 51.31 0.60 10.99
N GLU A 270 51.25 1.93 11.11
CA GLU A 270 49.99 2.68 11.06
C GLU A 270 49.34 2.45 9.69
N HIS A 271 48.47 1.45 9.62
CA HIS A 271 47.51 1.33 8.54
C HIS A 271 46.48 2.46 8.72
N LYS A 272 46.78 3.64 8.18
CA LYS A 272 45.81 4.73 8.08
C LYS A 272 44.76 4.34 7.04
N SER A 273 43.64 3.84 7.55
CA SER A 273 42.38 3.70 6.84
C SER A 273 41.84 5.10 6.52
N TYR A 274 41.95 5.54 5.27
CA TYR A 274 41.31 6.77 4.81
C TYR A 274 39.85 6.46 4.44
N SER A 275 39.02 6.28 5.46
CA SER A 275 37.55 6.24 5.32
C SER A 275 36.91 7.33 6.18
N GLU A 276 37.54 8.51 6.25
CA GLU A 276 36.95 9.66 6.91
C GLU A 276 36.12 10.42 5.87
N ALA A 277 34.82 10.15 5.86
CA ALA A 277 33.87 11.07 5.25
C ALA A 277 33.89 12.36 6.09
N VAL A 278 34.74 13.31 5.70
CA VAL A 278 34.73 14.66 6.28
C VAL A 278 33.43 15.32 5.84
N LEU A 279 32.41 15.22 6.69
CA LEU A 279 31.23 16.07 6.59
C LEU A 279 31.66 17.48 6.98
N ASP A 280 31.79 18.38 6.00
CA ASP A 280 32.00 19.80 6.24
C ASP A 280 30.75 20.42 6.89
N LEU A 281 30.66 20.30 8.21
CA LEU A 281 29.57 20.83 9.04
C LEU A 281 29.69 22.35 9.28
N ARG A 282 30.34 23.10 8.37
CA ARG A 282 30.55 24.54 8.55
C ARG A 282 29.42 25.45 8.05
N SER A 283 28.20 24.94 7.90
CA SER A 283 27.02 25.80 7.75
C SER A 283 25.82 25.34 8.57
N ILE A 284 26.04 25.09 9.87
CA ILE A 284 24.95 25.12 10.86
C ILE A 284 25.27 26.26 11.83
N THR A 285 24.86 27.48 11.48
CA THR A 285 24.67 28.54 12.47
C THR A 285 23.27 28.36 13.05
N MET A 286 23.16 27.60 14.14
CA MET A 286 22.01 27.67 15.03
C MET A 286 22.18 28.89 15.92
N SER A 287 21.38 29.92 15.67
CA SER A 287 21.17 31.01 16.63
C SER A 287 19.83 30.79 17.31
N THR A 288 19.86 30.32 18.57
CA THR A 288 18.71 30.30 19.47
C THR A 288 18.93 31.34 20.56
N GLY A 289 18.04 32.33 20.60
CA GLY A 289 17.56 33.05 21.80
C GLY A 289 18.51 34.02 22.52
N LEU A 290 18.17 35.32 22.57
CA LEU A 290 17.56 35.98 23.75
C LEU A 290 17.52 37.52 23.57
N ASP A 291 16.31 38.07 23.72
CA ASP A 291 15.85 39.40 24.18
C ASP A 291 16.49 40.73 23.75
N GLY A 292 15.60 41.67 23.36
CA GLY A 292 15.83 43.12 23.45
C GLY A 292 15.14 43.99 22.38
N LEU A 293 13.88 44.40 22.60
CA LEU A 293 13.23 45.59 21.97
C LEU A 293 13.89 46.89 22.57
N PRO A 294 13.77 48.14 22.01
CA PRO A 294 12.65 48.59 21.19
C PRO A 294 12.81 49.72 20.12
N ALA A 295 11.67 49.94 19.43
CA ALA A 295 11.04 51.22 19.03
C ALA A 295 11.24 51.86 17.62
N ASN A 296 10.11 51.85 16.88
CA ASN A 296 9.43 52.96 16.15
C ASN A 296 10.05 53.64 14.89
N LYS A 297 9.37 53.51 13.73
CA LYS A 297 8.42 54.51 13.15
C LYS A 297 8.04 54.20 11.68
N ASP A 298 6.72 54.22 11.42
CA ASP A 298 5.94 54.76 10.29
C ASP A 298 6.54 54.74 8.85
N ILE A 299 5.83 54.32 7.79
CA ILE A 299 4.71 55.01 7.11
C ILE A 299 3.98 54.05 6.13
N LYS A 300 2.65 54.22 6.01
CA LYS A 300 1.73 53.54 5.06
C LYS A 300 1.53 54.28 3.73
N SER A 301 0.92 53.56 2.77
CA SER A 301 0.24 53.98 1.51
C SER A 301 1.13 53.92 0.24
N ALA A 302 0.69 53.48 -0.94
CA ALA A 302 -0.64 53.29 -1.53
C ALA A 302 -0.62 52.23 -2.69
N LEU A 303 -1.80 51.71 -3.06
CA LEU A 303 -2.16 50.97 -4.30
C LEU A 303 -2.54 52.04 -5.39
N PRO A 304 -2.54 51.82 -6.75
CA PRO A 304 -3.15 50.65 -7.38
C PRO A 304 -2.71 50.11 -8.77
N SER A 305 -3.24 48.91 -9.04
CA SER A 305 -3.76 48.34 -10.32
C SER A 305 -2.84 48.09 -11.52
N GLY A 306 -2.89 46.85 -12.06
CA GLY A 306 -2.63 46.58 -13.49
C GLY A 306 -1.97 45.24 -13.86
N VAL A 307 -2.79 44.20 -14.10
CA VAL A 307 -2.73 43.16 -15.17
C VAL A 307 -1.41 42.43 -15.51
N SER A 308 -1.54 41.09 -15.61
CA SER A 308 -0.72 40.10 -16.35
C SER A 308 0.37 39.35 -15.55
N SER A 309 -0.04 38.25 -14.89
CA SER A 309 0.88 37.20 -14.46
C SER A 309 1.12 36.26 -15.64
N SER A 310 2.28 36.43 -16.29
CA SER A 310 2.79 35.48 -17.28
C SER A 310 3.49 34.32 -16.58
N ASN A 311 3.07 33.12 -16.94
CA ASN A 311 3.66 31.84 -16.54
C ASN A 311 5.19 31.84 -16.79
N LYS A 312 5.97 31.81 -15.71
CA LYS A 312 7.35 31.29 -15.73
C LYS A 312 7.46 30.18 -14.70
N PHE A 313 6.96 28.99 -15.07
CA PHE A 313 7.38 27.76 -14.41
C PHE A 313 8.90 27.63 -14.59
N LYS A 314 9.61 27.69 -13.45
CA LYS A 314 11.02 27.35 -13.34
C LYS A 314 11.23 25.97 -13.94
N LYS A 315 12.03 25.91 -14.99
CA LYS A 315 12.51 24.68 -15.62
C LYS A 315 13.27 23.89 -14.56
N GLN A 316 12.63 22.86 -14.03
CA GLN A 316 13.22 21.90 -13.11
C GLN A 316 14.39 21.21 -13.84
N SER A 317 15.54 21.16 -13.18
CA SER A 317 16.77 20.53 -13.65
C SER A 317 16.52 19.06 -13.99
N SER A 318 16.49 18.76 -15.28
CA SER A 318 16.45 17.40 -15.80
C SER A 318 17.80 16.72 -15.55
N TRP A 319 17.74 15.46 -15.11
CA TRP A 319 18.82 14.48 -15.26
C TRP A 319 19.39 14.51 -16.69
N PRO A 320 20.68 14.16 -16.89
CA PRO A 320 21.40 14.52 -18.10
C PRO A 320 20.73 13.93 -19.34
N PRO A 321 20.52 14.73 -20.40
CA PRO A 321 19.91 14.25 -21.63
C PRO A 321 20.89 13.30 -22.34
N ARG A 322 20.36 12.16 -22.77
CA ARG A 322 21.06 11.20 -23.64
C ARG A 322 21.41 11.89 -24.95
N ASN A 323 22.67 12.27 -25.13
CA ASN A 323 23.13 12.89 -26.37
C ASN A 323 23.22 11.82 -27.48
N SER A 324 22.71 12.23 -28.64
CA SER A 324 22.70 11.50 -29.91
C SER A 324 24.10 11.11 -30.38
N PHE A 325 24.18 9.92 -30.98
CA PHE A 325 25.28 9.33 -31.74
C PHE A 325 26.25 10.34 -32.36
N THR A 326 27.47 10.37 -31.83
CA THR A 326 28.71 10.56 -32.60
C THR A 326 29.80 9.68 -31.99
N ALA A 327 30.54 8.99 -32.86
CA ALA A 327 31.54 7.99 -32.52
C ALA A 327 32.71 8.59 -31.73
N ASP A 328 32.78 8.28 -30.44
CA ASP A 328 34.06 8.14 -29.74
C ASP A 328 33.87 7.23 -28.50
N ALA A 329 34.72 6.21 -28.36
CA ALA A 329 34.44 4.98 -27.62
C ALA A 329 34.72 5.02 -26.11
N MET A 330 34.60 6.17 -25.44
CA MET A 330 34.95 6.32 -24.01
C MET A 330 33.75 6.61 -23.05
N PRO A 331 32.72 7.40 -23.40
CA PRO A 331 31.61 7.69 -22.45
C PRO A 331 30.60 6.54 -22.26
N GLN A 332 30.46 5.68 -23.26
CA GLN A 332 29.50 4.55 -23.27
C GLN A 332 29.82 3.50 -22.20
N ILE A 333 31.10 3.34 -21.85
CA ILE A 333 31.58 2.34 -20.88
C ILE A 333 31.23 2.78 -19.45
N GLU A 334 31.27 4.07 -19.15
CA GLU A 334 30.99 4.59 -17.81
C GLU A 334 29.49 4.69 -17.52
N GLU A 335 28.68 5.08 -18.52
CA GLU A 335 27.22 5.01 -18.44
C GLU A 335 26.73 3.56 -18.29
N SER A 336 27.18 2.63 -19.16
CA SER A 336 26.77 1.21 -19.10
C SER A 336 27.10 0.54 -17.76
N LYS A 337 28.25 0.86 -17.16
CA LYS A 337 28.66 0.33 -15.84
C LYS A 337 27.90 0.97 -14.66
N THR A 338 27.40 2.20 -14.81
CA THR A 338 26.56 2.86 -13.80
C THR A 338 25.15 2.26 -13.78
N TYR A 339 24.60 1.95 -14.96
CA TYR A 339 23.37 1.17 -15.07
C TYR A 339 23.51 -0.23 -14.46
N GLU A 340 24.68 -0.86 -14.54
CA GLU A 340 24.91 -2.17 -13.93
C GLU A 340 24.78 -2.14 -12.40
N SER A 341 25.36 -1.13 -11.74
CA SER A 341 25.27 -0.96 -10.29
C SER A 341 23.84 -0.61 -9.85
N ALA A 342 23.17 0.28 -10.60
CA ALA A 342 21.76 0.62 -10.34
C ALA A 342 20.82 -0.58 -10.57
N SER A 343 21.10 -1.42 -11.57
CA SER A 343 20.32 -2.63 -11.86
C SER A 343 20.45 -3.68 -10.74
N ALA A 344 21.65 -3.84 -10.16
CA ALA A 344 21.86 -4.69 -8.98
C ALA A 344 21.06 -4.18 -7.78
N LEU A 345 21.10 -2.88 -7.51
CA LEU A 345 20.33 -2.25 -6.44
C LEU A 345 18.81 -2.39 -6.63
N SER A 346 18.32 -2.48 -7.88
CA SER A 346 16.89 -2.73 -8.14
C SER A 346 16.43 -4.10 -7.62
N LEU A 347 17.26 -5.14 -7.73
CA LEU A 347 16.97 -6.48 -7.20
C LEU A 347 17.03 -6.51 -5.67
N ALA A 348 17.99 -5.79 -5.09
CA ALA A 348 18.07 -5.62 -3.64
C ALA A 348 16.83 -4.89 -3.11
N THR A 349 16.41 -3.82 -3.79
CA THR A 349 15.17 -3.09 -3.48
C THR A 349 13.96 -4.01 -3.57
N PHE A 350 13.81 -4.78 -4.64
CA PHE A 350 12.69 -5.72 -4.78
C PHE A 350 12.66 -6.75 -3.65
N SER A 351 13.81 -7.36 -3.33
CA SER A 351 13.94 -8.35 -2.26
C SER A 351 13.63 -7.74 -0.89
N SER A 352 14.14 -6.53 -0.62
CA SER A 352 13.90 -5.78 0.61
C SER A 352 12.42 -5.42 0.78
N LEU A 353 11.77 -4.94 -0.28
CA LEU A 353 10.34 -4.64 -0.28
C LEU A 353 9.50 -5.89 0.02
N LEU A 354 9.90 -7.04 -0.52
CA LEU A 354 9.21 -8.30 -0.28
C LEU A 354 9.39 -8.78 1.18
N THR A 355 10.59 -8.64 1.75
CA THR A 355 10.82 -8.95 3.18
C THR A 355 10.10 -7.99 4.12
N GLU A 356 10.02 -6.71 3.76
CA GLU A 356 9.29 -5.70 4.53
C GLU A 356 7.77 -5.92 4.44
N PHE A 357 7.25 -6.39 3.30
CA PHE A 357 5.87 -6.86 3.20
C PHE A 357 5.60 -7.98 4.22
N VAL A 358 6.49 -8.98 4.32
CA VAL A 358 6.36 -10.07 5.29
C VAL A 358 6.37 -9.55 6.73
N ALA A 359 7.27 -8.62 7.08
CA ALA A 359 7.31 -8.02 8.40
C ALA A 359 5.99 -7.33 8.79
N ARG A 360 5.26 -6.78 7.81
CA ARG A 360 3.95 -6.12 8.04
C ARG A 360 2.78 -7.08 8.15
N LEU A 361 2.93 -8.34 7.71
CA LEU A 361 1.90 -9.36 7.90
C LEU A 361 1.66 -9.65 9.38
N GLN A 362 2.64 -9.44 10.27
CA GLN A 362 2.44 -9.56 11.71
C GLN A 362 1.39 -8.58 12.22
N ASN A 363 1.56 -7.29 11.93
CA ASN A 363 0.59 -6.26 12.32
C ASN A 363 -0.80 -6.51 11.70
N LEU A 364 -0.85 -7.09 10.50
CA LEU A 364 -2.09 -7.49 9.86
C LEU A 364 -2.79 -8.64 10.60
N ALA A 365 -2.03 -9.65 11.01
CA ALA A 365 -2.53 -10.77 11.79
C ALA A 365 -3.01 -10.31 13.18
N ASP A 366 -2.27 -9.43 13.84
CA ASP A 366 -2.65 -8.87 15.15
C ASP A 366 -3.96 -8.07 15.05
N ALA A 367 -4.11 -7.25 14.00
CA ALA A 367 -5.35 -6.51 13.75
C ALA A 367 -6.53 -7.44 13.43
N PHE A 368 -6.27 -8.56 12.75
CA PHE A 368 -7.28 -9.59 12.49
C PHE A 368 -7.71 -10.30 13.78
N GLU A 369 -6.76 -10.68 14.63
CA GLU A 369 -7.06 -11.36 15.89
C GLU A 369 -7.91 -10.46 16.79
N GLU A 370 -7.52 -9.18 16.94
CA GLU A 370 -8.30 -8.20 17.71
C GLU A 370 -9.73 -8.02 17.15
N LEU A 371 -9.88 -8.01 15.82
CA LEU A 371 -11.20 -7.99 15.20
C LEU A 371 -11.98 -9.25 15.55
N SER A 372 -11.37 -10.42 15.40
CA SER A 372 -12.02 -11.72 15.59
C SER A 372 -12.51 -11.92 17.02
N GLU A 373 -11.76 -11.43 18.01
CA GLU A 373 -12.12 -11.45 19.43
C GLU A 373 -13.28 -10.50 19.70
N LYS A 374 -13.17 -9.23 19.29
CA LYS A 374 -14.22 -8.23 19.54
C LYS A 374 -15.52 -8.54 18.80
N ALA A 375 -15.42 -9.13 17.62
CA ALA A 375 -16.57 -9.48 16.79
C ALA A 375 -17.17 -10.85 17.13
N ASN A 376 -16.58 -11.58 18.09
CA ASN A 376 -16.97 -12.93 18.46
C ASN A 376 -17.06 -13.87 17.25
N PHE A 377 -16.00 -13.91 16.44
CA PHE A 377 -15.90 -14.83 15.32
C PHE A 377 -16.00 -16.28 15.81
N LYS A 378 -16.56 -17.15 14.96
CA LYS A 378 -16.74 -18.56 15.26
C LYS A 378 -15.38 -19.24 15.36
N GLU A 379 -15.24 -20.18 16.28
CA GLU A 379 -14.07 -21.04 16.31
C GLU A 379 -14.02 -21.89 15.03
N PRO A 380 -12.83 -22.14 14.47
CA PRO A 380 -12.71 -23.06 13.35
C PRO A 380 -13.21 -24.43 13.79
N VAL A 381 -14.20 -24.98 13.07
CA VAL A 381 -14.55 -26.38 13.24
C VAL A 381 -13.41 -27.19 12.63
N GLU A 382 -12.48 -27.65 13.48
CA GLU A 382 -11.54 -28.69 13.11
C GLU A 382 -12.36 -29.96 12.83
N LEU A 383 -12.78 -30.15 11.58
CA LEU A 383 -13.20 -31.46 11.11
C LEU A 383 -11.92 -32.27 10.92
N PRO A 384 -11.73 -33.39 11.64
CA PRO A 384 -10.70 -34.34 11.29
C PRO A 384 -10.94 -34.77 9.85
N ALA A 385 -9.88 -34.80 9.05
CA ALA A 385 -9.88 -35.35 7.71
C ALA A 385 -10.01 -36.88 7.79
N GLU A 386 -11.19 -37.37 8.19
CA GLU A 386 -11.69 -38.71 7.92
C GLU A 386 -13.20 -38.70 8.22
N VAL A 387 -13.98 -39.27 7.29
CA VAL A 387 -15.46 -39.26 7.22
C VAL A 387 -16.07 -38.00 6.61
N ALA A 388 -15.74 -37.78 5.34
CA ALA A 388 -16.70 -37.23 4.40
C ALA A 388 -17.84 -38.25 4.18
N GLU A 389 -18.83 -38.26 5.07
CA GLU A 389 -20.19 -38.66 4.70
C GLU A 389 -21.18 -37.63 5.27
N SER A 390 -21.74 -36.84 4.37
CA SER A 390 -22.84 -35.93 4.64
C SER A 390 -24.10 -36.74 4.99
N ILE A 391 -24.22 -37.12 6.26
CA ILE A 391 -25.51 -37.54 6.81
C ILE A 391 -26.37 -36.28 6.92
N GLY A 392 -27.03 -35.95 5.80
CA GLY A 392 -28.01 -34.88 5.71
C GLY A 392 -29.14 -35.08 6.73
N PHE A 393 -29.79 -33.98 7.09
CA PHE A 393 -30.87 -33.85 8.07
C PHE A 393 -31.94 -34.97 7.98
N TRP A 394 -32.20 -35.49 6.77
CA TRP A 394 -33.09 -36.62 6.49
C TRP A 394 -32.64 -37.96 7.11
N GLY A 395 -31.34 -38.21 7.23
CA GLY A 395 -30.79 -39.43 7.83
C GLY A 395 -30.98 -39.52 9.35
N ARG A 396 -31.14 -38.38 10.04
CA ARG A 396 -31.51 -38.35 11.47
C ARG A 396 -33.00 -38.60 11.68
N LEU A 397 -33.86 -38.10 10.79
CA LEU A 397 -35.31 -38.30 10.89
C LEU A 397 -35.70 -39.77 10.65
N CYS A 398 -35.07 -40.43 9.68
CA CYS A 398 -35.34 -41.84 9.38
C CYS A 398 -34.91 -42.79 10.53
N ARG A 399 -33.91 -42.43 11.33
CA ARG A 399 -33.49 -43.23 12.49
C ARG A 399 -34.47 -43.15 13.66
N ILE A 400 -35.18 -42.04 13.81
CA ILE A 400 -36.20 -41.86 14.86
C ILE A 400 -37.47 -42.65 14.51
N LEU A 401 -37.84 -42.74 13.23
CA LEU A 401 -39.00 -43.52 12.77
C LEU A 401 -38.77 -45.04 12.80
N LYS A 402 -37.53 -45.50 12.67
CA LYS A 402 -37.20 -46.95 12.67
C LYS A 402 -37.04 -47.56 14.08
N ALA A 403 -37.03 -46.74 15.13
CA ALA A 403 -36.98 -47.18 16.52
C ALA A 403 -38.38 -47.32 17.17
N SER A 404 -39.46 -47.12 16.40
CA SER A 404 -40.85 -47.18 16.85
C SER A 404 -41.66 -48.21 16.04
N ASN A 405 -41.13 -49.41 15.87
CA ASN A 405 -41.90 -50.60 15.46
C ASN A 405 -41.32 -51.86 16.09
#